data_AF-A0A7X2PB54-F1
#
_entry.id   AF-A0A7X2PB54-F1
#
_cell.length_a   1.000
_cell.length_b   1.000
_cell.length_c   1.000
_cell.angle_alpha   90.00
_cell.angle_beta   90.00
_cell.angle_gamma   90.00
#
_symmetry.space_group_name_H-M   'P 1'
#
loop_
_entity.id
_entity.type
_entity.pdbx_description
1 polymer ?
#
loop_
_entity_poly.entity_id
_entity_poly.type
_entity_poly.pdbx_seq_one_letter_code
_entity_poly.pdbx_strand_id
1 'polypeptide(L)' 'MESIRRGNSKFYRAYEMKESLRLILRCTNRFDAESRLKSWLWWAAHSRIEAFKELAKKVRRNMEFILLHHFL' A
#
# COMPACT_ATOMS: atom_id res chain seq x y z
N MET A 1 -25.79 12.16 0.11
CA MET A 1 -24.87 11.13 0.66
C MET A 1 -23.99 11.78 1.70
N GLU A 2 -24.59 12.05 2.85
CA GLU A 2 -24.09 13.01 3.83
C GLU A 2 -23.75 12.29 5.13
N SER A 3 -22.54 11.71 5.20
CA SER A 3 -21.84 11.37 6.47
C SER A 3 -20.53 10.56 6.28
N ILE A 4 -19.66 10.87 5.31
CA ILE A 4 -18.25 10.39 5.33
C ILE A 4 -17.33 11.53 5.77
N ARG A 5 -17.79 12.32 6.75
CA ARG A 5 -17.03 13.44 7.31
C ARG A 5 -16.99 13.35 8.83
N ARG A 6 -16.49 12.22 9.34
CA ARG A 6 -15.94 12.10 10.69
C ARG A 6 -14.69 11.22 10.58
N GLY A 7 -13.54 11.82 10.86
CA GLY A 7 -12.22 11.35 10.44
C GLY A 7 -11.89 9.92 10.85
N ASN A 8 -11.04 9.28 10.04
CA ASN A 8 -10.41 8.00 10.37
C ASN A 8 -11.39 6.83 10.63
N SER A 9 -12.47 6.69 9.87
CA SER A 9 -13.18 5.40 9.89
C SER A 9 -12.20 4.31 9.43
N LYS A 10 -12.12 3.20 10.19
CA LYS A 10 -11.21 2.08 9.89
C LYS A 10 -11.40 1.57 8.45
N PHE A 11 -12.65 1.59 7.96
CA PHE A 11 -13.00 1.21 6.59
C PHE A 11 -12.45 2.17 5.55
N TYR A 12 -12.56 3.49 5.77
CA TYR A 12 -12.03 4.47 4.84
C TYR A 12 -10.49 4.38 4.77
N ARG A 13 -9.83 4.24 5.92
CA ARG A 13 -8.36 4.06 5.95
C ARG A 13 -7.92 2.76 5.29
N ALA A 14 -8.68 1.67 5.48
CA ALA A 14 -8.42 0.40 4.79
C ALA A 14 -8.56 0.56 3.27
N TYR A 15 -9.59 1.28 2.81
CA TYR A 15 -9.78 1.58 1.39
C TYR A 15 -8.62 2.38 0.81
N GLU A 16 -8.19 3.47 1.47
CA GLU A 16 -7.06 4.27 1.02
C GLU A 16 -5.75 3.47 0.94
N MET A 17 -5.50 2.60 1.93
CA MET A 17 -4.31 1.74 1.93
C MET A 17 -4.35 0.71 0.78
N LYS A 18 -5.53 0.12 0.52
CA LYS A 18 -5.73 -0.79 -0.62
C LYS A 18 -5.53 -0.06 -1.96
N GLU A 19 -6.08 1.14 -2.08
CA GLU A 19 -6.06 1.92 -3.31
C GLU A 19 -4.66 2.47 -3.64
N SER A 20 -3.93 2.95 -2.63
CA SER A 20 -2.54 3.37 -2.80
C SER A 20 -1.63 2.23 -3.23
N LEU A 21 -1.79 1.02 -2.67
CA LEU A 21 -1.04 -0.16 -3.15
C LEU A 21 -1.35 -0.46 -4.62
N ARG A 22 -2.62 -0.42 -5.02
CA ARG A 22 -3.04 -0.63 -6.42
C ARG A 22 -2.36 0.34 -7.38
N LEU A 23 -2.21 1.60 -6.99
CA LEU A 23 -1.53 2.61 -7.81
C LEU A 23 -0.03 2.35 -7.90
N ILE A 24 0.61 1.96 -6.80
CA ILE A 24 2.05 1.60 -6.78
C ILE A 24 2.34 0.44 -7.74
N LEU A 25 1.48 -0.59 -7.74
CA LEU A 25 1.62 -1.75 -8.63
C LEU A 25 1.34 -1.44 -10.12
N ARG A 26 0.87 -0.23 -10.43
CA ARG A 26 0.65 0.27 -11.79
C ARG A 26 1.68 1.31 -12.22
N CYS A 27 2.61 1.68 -11.35
CA CYS A 27 3.72 2.55 -11.74
C CYS A 27 4.52 1.86 -12.85
N THR A 28 5.01 2.65 -13.81
CA THR A 28 5.85 2.19 -14.93
C THR A 28 7.31 2.60 -14.76
N ASN A 29 7.61 3.48 -13.81
CA ASN A 29 8.96 3.79 -13.39
C ASN A 29 9.31 2.97 -12.14
N ARG A 30 10.36 2.14 -12.24
CA ARG A 30 10.81 1.26 -11.16
C ARG A 30 11.24 2.03 -9.91
N PHE A 31 12.00 3.11 -10.07
CA PHE A 31 12.50 3.90 -8.94
C PHE A 31 11.37 4.59 -8.17
N ASP A 32 10.40 5.14 -8.90
CA ASP A 32 9.21 5.74 -8.29
C ASP A 32 8.36 4.70 -7.56
N ALA A 33 8.18 3.52 -8.17
CA ALA A 33 7.44 2.42 -7.58
C ALA A 33 8.11 1.93 -6.30
N GLU A 34 9.43 1.75 -6.31
CA GLU A 34 10.21 1.34 -5.14
C GLU A 34 10.09 2.36 -4.00
N SER A 35 10.26 3.65 -4.30
CA SER A 35 10.15 4.73 -3.32
C SER A 35 8.76 4.75 -2.67
N ARG A 36 7.70 4.73 -3.49
CA ARG A 36 6.32 4.71 -2.99
C ARG A 36 5.99 3.43 -2.23
N LEU A 37 6.52 2.28 -2.66
CA LEU A 37 6.32 1.00 -1.99
C LEU A 37 6.98 0.99 -0.62
N LYS A 38 8.19 1.57 -0.46
CA LYS A 38 8.85 1.74 0.84
C LYS A 38 8.00 2.61 1.78
N SER A 39 7.49 3.74 1.31
CA SER A 39 6.58 4.58 2.10
C SER A 39 5.29 3.85 2.50
N TRP A 40 4.70 3.10 1.57
CA TRP A 40 3.49 2.31 1.83
C TRP A 40 3.74 1.21 2.85
N LEU A 41 4.88 0.51 2.76
CA LEU A 41 5.28 -0.52 3.73
C LEU A 41 5.45 0.04 5.14
N TRP A 42 6.02 1.23 5.27
CA TRP A 42 6.12 1.92 6.56
C TRP A 42 4.72 2.24 7.10
N TRP A 43 3.84 2.81 6.28
CA TRP A 43 2.48 3.15 6.68
C TRP A 43 1.67 1.92 7.09
N ALA A 44 1.78 0.82 6.32
CA ALA A 44 1.04 -0.41 6.57
C ALA A 44 1.51 -1.15 7.82
N ALA A 45 2.83 -1.22 8.05
CA ALA A 45 3.40 -1.83 9.24
C ALA A 45 3.00 -1.09 10.53
N HIS A 46 2.86 0.23 10.49
CA HIS A 46 2.45 1.06 11.63
C HIS A 46 0.94 1.32 11.71
N SER A 47 0.15 0.72 10.81
CA SER A 47 -1.31 0.85 10.84
C SER A 47 -1.92 0.09 12.02
N ARG A 48 -3.12 0.49 12.47
CA ARG A 48 -3.91 -0.28 13.47
C ARG A 48 -4.73 -1.43 12.84
N ILE A 49 -4.40 -1.83 11.60
CA ILE A 49 -5.17 -2.81 10.84
C ILE A 49 -4.30 -4.05 10.61
N GLU A 50 -4.50 -5.10 11.40
CA GLU A 50 -3.65 -6.30 11.39
C GLU A 50 -3.52 -6.95 10.00
N ALA A 51 -4.61 -6.98 9.21
CA ALA A 51 -4.56 -7.49 7.84
C ALA A 51 -3.52 -6.77 6.96
N PHE A 52 -3.34 -5.44 7.15
CA PHE A 52 -2.33 -4.68 6.42
C PHE A 52 -0.92 -4.86 6.96
N LYS A 53 -0.75 -5.14 8.26
CA LYS A 53 0.57 -5.50 8.81
C LYS A 53 1.05 -6.82 8.22
N GLU A 54 0.19 -7.83 8.15
CA GLU A 54 0.50 -9.12 7.54
C GLU A 54 0.74 -8.99 6.03
N LEU A 55 -0.06 -8.17 5.34
CA LEU A 55 0.18 -7.86 3.93
C LEU A 55 1.54 -7.17 3.72
N ALA A 56 1.89 -6.19 4.57
CA ALA A 56 3.18 -5.52 4.49
C ALA A 56 4.37 -6.48 4.65
N LYS A 57 4.25 -7.47 5.55
CA LYS A 57 5.27 -8.53 5.69
C LYS A 57 5.41 -9.34 4.41
N LYS A 58 4.30 -9.75 3.79
CA LYS A 58 4.31 -10.51 2.52
C LYS A 58 4.87 -9.70 1.36
N VAL A 59 4.45 -8.44 1.21
CA VAL A 59 4.94 -7.53 0.18
C VAL A 59 6.45 -7.29 0.35
N ARG A 60 6.93 -7.02 1.57
CA ARG A 60 8.35 -6.83 1.84
C ARG A 60 9.20 -8.06 1.45
N ARG A 61 8.72 -9.27 1.72
CA ARG A 61 9.41 -10.52 1.33
C ARG A 61 9.50 -10.72 -0.18
N ASN A 62 8.55 -10.18 -0.94
CA ASN A 62 8.45 -10.34 -2.40
C ASN A 62 8.79 -9.06 -3.17
N MET A 63 9.42 -8.07 -2.52
CA MET A 63 9.62 -6.74 -3.09
C MET A 63 10.42 -6.78 -4.39
N GLU A 64 11.51 -7.55 -4.43
CA GLU A 64 12.33 -7.71 -5.64
C GLU A 64 11.53 -8.27 -6.81
N PHE A 65 10.70 -9.30 -6.58
CA PHE A 65 9.85 -9.88 -7.62
C PHE A 65 8.81 -8.88 -8.14
N ILE A 66 8.17 -8.12 -7.24
CA ILE A 66 7.21 -7.08 -7.60
C ILE A 66 7.86 -6.00 -8.46
N LEU A 67 9.08 -5.58 -8.12
CA LEU A 67 9.81 -4.54 -8.84
C LEU A 67 10.48 -5.03 -10.13
N LEU A 68 10.60 -6.36 -10.33
CA LEU A 68 11.16 -6.95 -11.54
C LEU A 68 10.07 -7.27 -12.58
N HIS A 69 8.95 -7.86 -12.16
CA HIS A 69 7.93 -8.38 -13.09
C HIS A 69 6.98 -7.28 -13.65
N HIS A 70 6.87 -6.13 -12.98
CA HIS A 70 5.95 -5.06 -13.41
C HIS A 70 6.56 -4.05 -14.40
N PHE A 71 7.84 -4.18 -14.73
CA PHE A 71 8.61 -3.16 -15.45
C PHE A 71 9.41 -3.69 -16.66
N LEU A 72 9.19 -4.96 -17.03
CA LEU A 72 9.71 -5.59 -18.25
C LEU A 72 8.62 -5.64 -19.32
#